data_AF-A0A2N2GCQ6-F1
#
_entry.id   AF-A0A2N2GCQ6-F1
#
_cell.length_a   1.000
_cell.length_b   1.000
_cell.length_c   1.000
_cell.angle_alpha   90.00
_cell.angle_beta   90.00
_cell.angle_gamma   90.00
#
_symmetry.space_group_name_H-M   'P 1'
#
loop_
_entity.id
_entity.type
_entity.pdbx_description
1 polymer ?
#
loop_
_entity_poly.entity_id
_entity_poly.type
_entity_poly.pdbx_seq_one_letter_code
_entity_poly.pdbx_strand_id
1 'polypeptide(L)'
;MPDNVIIRCLNCGTKNRIPKQKFQGRPTCGNCHAALDDLIIRCLKCGTKNRMPEERLNQKPLCGKCREPLVIVRQNIKPIDVTDDSFAREVLTTETSVLVDCWAPWCGPCKSLSPIIDELASDYANGVKVVKLNVDENPVTASQYGIRSIPTLLFFREGKIVERLVGALPKQEIEKHLLAIIKTN
;
A
#
# COMPACT_ATOMS: atom_id res chain seq x y z
N MET A 1 -23.65 8.76 -2.76
CA MET A 1 -23.88 8.89 -1.31
C MET A 1 -22.57 9.35 -0.68
N PRO A 2 -22.53 10.22 0.34
CA PRO A 2 -21.25 10.61 0.93
C PRO A 2 -20.64 9.40 1.65
N ASP A 3 -19.53 8.90 1.11
CA ASP A 3 -18.75 7.82 1.69
C ASP A 3 -18.31 8.21 3.10
N ASN A 4 -18.85 7.52 4.09
CA ASN A 4 -18.46 7.69 5.48
C ASN A 4 -17.43 6.63 5.85
N VAL A 5 -16.38 7.03 6.55
CA VAL A 5 -15.41 6.11 7.15
C VAL A 5 -15.82 5.86 8.60
N ILE A 6 -15.84 4.60 9.02
CA ILE A 6 -16.07 4.24 10.43
C ILE A 6 -14.72 4.06 11.11
N ILE A 7 -14.43 4.93 12.09
CA ILE A 7 -13.17 4.91 12.84
C ILE A 7 -13.45 4.54 14.28
N ARG A 8 -12.70 3.57 14.81
CA ARG A 8 -12.78 3.21 16.24
C ARG A 8 -11.83 4.08 17.04
N CYS A 9 -12.35 4.81 18.03
CA CYS A 9 -11.53 5.63 18.90
C CYS A 9 -10.56 4.75 19.70
N LEU A 10 -9.25 5.00 19.57
CA LEU A 10 -8.23 4.25 20.30
C LEU A 10 -8.20 4.56 21.81
N ASN A 11 -8.95 5.59 22.26
CA ASN A 11 -9.05 5.95 23.68
C ASN A 11 -10.24 5.25 24.37
N CYS A 12 -11.45 5.34 23.81
CA CYS A 12 -12.66 4.82 24.45
C CYS A 12 -13.35 3.67 23.68
N GLY A 13 -12.83 3.25 22.52
CA GLY A 13 -13.39 2.15 21.73
C GLY A 13 -14.68 2.48 20.95
N THR A 14 -15.22 3.70 21.11
CA THR A 14 -16.43 4.16 20.39
C THR A 14 -16.18 4.18 18.88
N LYS A 15 -17.12 3.64 18.11
CA LYS A 15 -17.12 3.75 16.64
C LYS A 15 -17.69 5.11 16.23
N ASN A 16 -16.96 5.87 15.41
CA ASN A 16 -17.35 7.19 14.95
C ASN A 16 -17.53 7.13 13.43
N ARG A 17 -18.66 7.63 12.94
CA ARG A 17 -18.93 7.74 11.50
C ARG A 17 -18.50 9.12 11.02
N ILE A 18 -17.41 9.19 10.27
CA ILE A 18 -16.80 10.44 9.82
C ILE A 18 -16.95 10.55 8.29
N PRO A 19 -17.57 11.62 7.76
CA PRO A 19 -17.58 11.87 6.30
C PRO A 19 -16.15 12.00 5.77
N LYS A 20 -15.82 11.38 4.62
CA LYS A 20 -14.45 11.44 4.03
C LYS A 20 -13.91 12.88 3.93
N GLN A 21 -14.76 13.87 3.64
CA GLN A 21 -14.36 15.29 3.53
C GLN A 21 -13.86 15.89 4.85
N LYS A 22 -14.27 15.34 6.00
CA LYS A 22 -13.86 15.80 7.34
C LYS A 22 -12.66 15.03 7.89
N PHE A 23 -12.15 14.03 7.17
CA PHE A 23 -11.01 13.24 7.62
C PHE A 23 -9.71 14.07 7.71
N GLN A 24 -9.54 15.06 6.83
CA GLN A 24 -8.37 15.96 6.83
C GLN A 24 -8.36 17.00 7.96
N GLY A 25 -9.44 17.08 8.77
CA GLY A 25 -9.63 18.12 9.79
C GLY A 25 -9.37 17.68 11.23
N ARG A 26 -8.55 16.64 11.46
CA ARG A 26 -8.32 16.01 12.78
C ARG A 26 -9.62 15.68 13.52
N PRO A 27 -10.38 14.69 13.03
CA PRO A 27 -11.67 14.35 13.60
C PRO A 27 -11.54 13.88 15.06
N THR A 28 -12.48 14.31 15.91
CA THR A 28 -12.52 13.91 17.32
C THR A 28 -13.61 12.89 17.59
N CYS A 29 -13.41 12.07 18.62
CA CYS A 29 -14.41 11.11 19.06
C CYS A 29 -15.63 11.82 19.64
N GLY A 30 -16.84 11.51 19.16
CA GLY A 30 -18.08 12.07 19.70
C GLY A 30 -18.40 11.66 21.15
N ASN A 31 -17.69 10.68 21.71
CA ASN A 31 -17.86 10.25 23.10
C ASN A 31 -16.80 10.88 24.03
N CYS A 32 -15.52 10.64 23.75
CA CYS A 32 -14.43 11.08 24.64
C CYS A 32 -13.61 12.27 24.12
N HIS A 33 -14.00 12.87 22.99
CA HIS A 33 -13.35 14.01 22.35
C HIS A 33 -11.87 13.83 21.95
N ALA A 34 -11.31 12.62 22.11
CA ALA A 34 -9.95 12.33 21.71
C ALA A 34 -9.83 12.34 20.18
N ALA A 35 -8.67 12.78 19.67
CA ALA A 35 -8.34 12.71 18.25
C ALA A 35 -8.42 11.24 17.75
N LEU A 36 -9.04 11.06 16.59
CA LEU A 36 -9.32 9.76 15.96
C LEU A 36 -8.27 9.34 14.91
N ASP A 37 -7.46 10.29 14.46
CA ASP A 37 -6.35 10.17 13.52
C ASP A 37 -4.99 9.88 14.22
N ASP A 38 -5.00 9.82 15.55
CA ASP A 38 -3.83 9.46 16.33
C ASP A 38 -3.51 7.95 16.24
N LEU A 39 -2.28 7.62 15.88
CA LEU A 39 -1.73 6.27 15.94
C LEU A 39 -1.14 5.98 17.32
N ILE A 40 -1.21 4.73 17.77
CA ILE A 40 -0.51 4.26 18.99
C ILE A 40 0.74 3.49 18.59
N ILE A 41 1.90 4.05 18.90
CA ILE A 41 3.21 3.44 18.63
C ILE A 41 3.83 2.97 19.94
N ARG A 42 4.18 1.69 20.00
CA ARG A 42 4.89 1.12 21.14
C ARG A 42 6.39 1.36 20.98
N CYS A 43 7.01 1.98 21.98
CA CYS A 43 8.46 2.11 22.04
C CYS A 43 9.12 0.72 22.19
N LEU A 44 10.06 0.39 21.30
CA LEU A 44 10.76 -0.89 21.33
C LEU A 44 11.76 -1.01 22.49
N LYS A 45 12.23 0.12 23.05
CA LYS A 45 13.15 0.13 24.21
C LYS A 45 12.43 -0.05 25.54
N CYS A 46 11.38 0.74 25.79
CA CYS A 46 10.74 0.80 27.12
C CYS A 46 9.27 0.34 27.14
N GLY A 47 8.73 -0.11 26.01
CA GLY A 47 7.36 -0.64 25.89
C GLY A 47 6.24 0.40 26.00
N THR A 48 6.56 1.68 26.21
CA THR A 48 5.56 2.76 26.39
C THR A 48 4.78 2.98 25.11
N LYS A 49 3.46 3.12 25.22
CA LYS A 49 2.57 3.52 24.13
C LYS A 49 2.67 5.03 23.95
N ASN A 50 2.97 5.49 22.74
CA ASN A 50 3.07 6.89 22.36
C ASN A 50 1.95 7.17 21.36
N ARG A 51 1.19 8.23 21.61
CA ARG A 51 0.08 8.66 20.76
C ARG A 51 0.59 9.74 19.81
N MET A 52 0.37 9.59 18.52
CA MET A 52 0.94 10.50 17.54
C MET A 52 0.10 10.62 16.26
N PRO A 53 -0.13 11.84 15.77
CA PRO A 53 -0.79 12.03 14.48
C PRO A 53 0.13 11.59 13.33
N GLU A 54 -0.48 11.11 12.25
CA GLU A 54 0.22 10.57 11.07
C GLU A 54 1.22 11.59 10.45
N GLU A 55 0.87 12.87 10.47
CA GLU A 55 1.68 14.00 9.98
C GLU A 55 3.07 14.07 10.63
N ARG A 56 3.21 13.55 11.86
CA ARG A 56 4.46 13.62 12.64
C ARG A 56 5.33 12.39 12.52
N LEU A 57 4.89 11.37 11.79
CA LEU A 57 5.65 10.13 11.58
C LEU A 57 7.01 10.38 10.92
N ASN A 58 7.10 11.38 10.03
CA ASN A 58 8.33 11.69 9.28
C ASN A 58 9.33 12.53 10.08
N GLN A 59 8.98 12.99 11.30
CA GLN A 59 9.80 13.92 12.09
C GLN A 59 10.79 13.21 13.03
N LYS A 60 11.11 11.93 12.80
CA LYS A 60 11.94 11.08 13.69
C LYS A 60 11.55 11.25 15.18
N PRO A 61 10.29 10.97 15.52
CA PRO A 61 9.75 11.28 16.84
C PRO A 61 10.42 10.45 17.95
N LEU A 62 10.54 11.04 19.14
CA LEU A 62 11.13 10.38 20.31
C LEU A 62 10.03 9.85 21.24
N CYS A 63 10.36 8.79 21.99
CA CYS A 63 9.48 8.26 23.01
C CYS A 63 9.32 9.28 24.15
N GLY A 64 8.08 9.61 24.52
CA GLY A 64 7.78 10.54 25.61
C GLY A 64 8.28 10.09 26.99
N LYS A 65 8.57 8.79 27.17
CA LYS A 65 9.10 8.24 28.44
C LYS A 65 10.63 8.12 28.46
N CYS A 66 11.21 7.40 27.51
CA CYS A 66 12.65 7.09 27.54
C CYS A 66 13.51 7.93 26.58
N ARG A 67 12.86 8.81 25.79
CA ARG A 67 13.49 9.66 24.77
C ARG A 67 14.20 8.93 23.63
N GLU A 68 14.12 7.61 23.57
CA GLU A 68 14.61 6.83 22.45
C GLU A 68 13.80 7.14 21.18
N PRO A 69 14.43 7.19 19.99
CA PRO A 69 13.71 7.28 18.73
C PRO A 69 12.63 6.20 18.60
N LEU A 70 11.42 6.63 18.26
CA LEU A 70 10.33 5.73 17.93
C LEU A 70 10.56 5.21 16.52
N VAL A 71 10.90 3.93 16.43
CA VAL A 71 10.89 3.21 15.15
C VAL A 71 9.43 2.92 14.82
N ILE A 72 8.87 3.71 13.90
CA ILE A 72 7.61 3.38 13.28
C ILE A 72 7.93 2.30 12.26
N VAL A 73 7.47 1.08 12.50
CA VAL A 73 7.52 0.04 11.48
C VAL A 73 6.47 0.40 10.43
N ARG A 74 6.79 1.37 9.54
CA ARG A 74 6.27 1.28 8.18
C ARG A 74 6.82 -0.05 7.70
N GLN A 75 5.97 -1.07 7.57
CA GLN A 75 6.48 -2.33 7.06
C GLN A 75 7.07 -1.99 5.70
N ASN A 76 8.39 -2.12 5.57
CA ASN A 76 9.11 -1.88 4.32
C ASN A 76 8.81 -3.10 3.42
N ILE A 77 7.54 -3.22 3.04
CA ILE A 77 7.01 -4.31 2.25
C ILE A 77 7.53 -4.06 0.85
N LYS A 78 8.47 -4.91 0.45
CA LYS A 78 8.98 -4.92 -0.91
C LYS A 78 8.06 -5.75 -1.79
N PRO A 79 7.97 -5.41 -3.09
CA PRO A 79 7.36 -6.29 -4.07
C PRO A 79 8.01 -7.68 -4.02
N ILE A 80 7.19 -8.71 -4.21
CA ILE A 80 7.66 -10.08 -4.31
C ILE A 80 7.99 -10.36 -5.78
N ASP A 81 9.17 -10.89 -6.06
CA ASP A 81 9.49 -11.39 -7.39
C ASP A 81 8.73 -12.70 -7.64
N VAL A 82 8.00 -12.73 -8.74
CA VAL A 82 7.24 -13.91 -9.19
C VAL A 82 7.88 -14.51 -10.42
N THR A 83 7.69 -15.81 -10.55
CA THR A 83 8.20 -16.63 -11.64
C THR A 83 7.06 -17.30 -12.39
N ASP A 84 7.35 -17.88 -13.56
CA ASP A 84 6.38 -18.70 -14.31
C ASP A 84 5.70 -19.78 -13.42
N ASP A 85 6.46 -20.42 -12.53
CA ASP A 85 5.95 -21.46 -11.62
C ASP A 85 5.11 -20.90 -10.46
N SER A 86 5.43 -19.70 -9.97
CA SER A 86 4.79 -19.12 -8.78
C SER A 86 3.64 -18.17 -9.11
N PHE A 87 3.56 -17.68 -10.35
CA PHE A 87 2.59 -16.65 -10.76
C PHE A 87 1.16 -17.02 -10.42
N ALA A 88 0.74 -18.25 -10.72
CA ALA A 88 -0.63 -18.71 -10.44
C ALA A 88 -0.97 -18.60 -8.95
N ARG A 89 -0.06 -19.06 -8.08
CA ARG A 89 -0.25 -19.02 -6.62
C ARG A 89 -0.22 -17.60 -6.09
N GLU A 90 0.70 -16.78 -6.57
CA GLU A 90 0.94 -15.46 -6.01
C GLU A 90 -0.05 -14.41 -6.52
N VAL A 91 -0.60 -14.58 -7.73
CA VAL A 91 -1.43 -13.59 -8.43
C VAL A 91 -2.87 -14.07 -8.66
N LEU A 92 -3.08 -15.33 -9.03
CA LEU A 92 -4.40 -15.81 -9.48
C LEU A 92 -5.26 -16.37 -8.35
N THR A 93 -4.63 -17.00 -7.35
CA THR A 93 -5.35 -17.65 -6.25
C THR A 93 -5.51 -16.77 -5.00
N THR A 94 -5.07 -15.51 -5.05
CA THR A 94 -5.18 -14.57 -3.92
C THR A 94 -6.52 -13.85 -3.93
N GLU A 95 -7.12 -13.69 -2.75
CA GLU A 95 -8.35 -12.92 -2.57
C GLU A 95 -8.10 -11.39 -2.60
N THR A 96 -6.86 -10.98 -2.30
CA THR A 96 -6.39 -9.60 -2.36
C THR A 96 -6.13 -9.18 -3.80
N SER A 97 -6.46 -7.93 -4.14
CA SER A 97 -6.09 -7.33 -5.42
C SER A 97 -4.57 -7.31 -5.61
N VAL A 98 -4.09 -7.46 -6.85
CA VAL A 98 -2.66 -7.58 -7.15
C VAL A 98 -2.23 -6.58 -8.22
N LEU A 99 -1.11 -5.91 -7.99
CA LEU A 99 -0.37 -5.15 -9.00
C LEU A 99 0.86 -5.96 -9.42
N VAL A 100 1.00 -6.24 -10.70
CA VAL A 100 2.18 -6.89 -11.30
C VAL A 100 2.96 -5.84 -12.09
N ASP A 101 4.22 -5.62 -11.76
CA ASP A 101 5.18 -4.85 -12.54
C ASP A 101 5.99 -5.77 -13.47
N CYS A 102 5.71 -5.74 -14.77
CA CYS A 102 6.46 -6.48 -15.78
C CYS A 102 7.65 -5.65 -16.27
N TRP A 103 8.86 -6.12 -16.00
CA TRP A 103 10.10 -5.35 -16.17
C TRP A 103 11.25 -6.22 -16.71
N ALA A 104 12.40 -5.59 -16.97
CA ALA A 104 13.67 -6.26 -17.26
C ALA A 104 14.86 -5.36 -16.83
N PRO A 105 16.05 -5.93 -16.52
CA PRO A 105 17.17 -5.17 -15.96
C PRO A 105 17.82 -4.17 -16.94
N TRP A 106 17.67 -4.39 -18.24
CA TRP A 106 18.15 -3.49 -19.29
C TRP A 106 17.20 -2.33 -19.59
N CYS A 107 15.98 -2.36 -19.05
CA CYS A 107 14.96 -1.35 -19.30
C CYS A 107 15.21 -0.09 -18.46
N GLY A 108 15.69 0.97 -19.10
CA GLY A 108 15.91 2.28 -18.47
C GLY A 108 14.66 2.84 -17.75
N PRO A 109 13.50 2.94 -18.42
CA PRO A 109 12.27 3.41 -17.79
C PRO A 109 11.81 2.55 -16.60
N CYS A 110 12.04 1.23 -16.64
CA CYS A 110 11.72 0.32 -15.55
C CYS A 110 12.53 0.65 -14.27
N LYS A 111 13.80 1.04 -14.43
CA LYS A 111 14.65 1.46 -13.28
C LYS A 111 14.09 2.70 -12.59
N SER A 112 13.56 3.66 -13.36
CA SER A 112 12.91 4.85 -12.80
C SER A 112 11.57 4.52 -12.12
N LEU A 113 10.86 3.51 -12.62
CA LEU A 113 9.57 3.08 -12.07
C LEU A 113 9.71 2.22 -10.80
N SER A 114 10.76 1.39 -10.70
CA SER A 114 10.99 0.48 -9.57
C SER A 114 10.85 1.13 -8.17
N PRO A 115 11.45 2.30 -7.85
CA PRO A 115 11.27 2.90 -6.53
C PRO A 115 9.83 3.32 -6.24
N ILE A 116 9.08 3.70 -7.28
CA ILE A 116 7.65 4.04 -7.15
C ILE A 116 6.85 2.77 -6.83
N ILE A 117 7.16 1.65 -7.49
CA ILE A 117 6.51 0.36 -7.22
C ILE A 117 6.83 -0.13 -5.81
N ASP A 118 8.07 0.04 -5.34
CA ASP A 118 8.47 -0.30 -3.98
C ASP A 118 7.72 0.56 -2.93
N GLU A 119 7.53 1.84 -3.21
CA GLU A 119 6.76 2.74 -2.36
C GLU A 119 5.28 2.34 -2.31
N LEU A 120 4.67 2.07 -3.47
CA LEU A 120 3.28 1.60 -3.55
C LEU A 120 3.07 0.26 -2.82
N ALA A 121 4.05 -0.64 -2.87
CA ALA A 121 3.99 -1.90 -2.12
C ALA A 121 3.92 -1.67 -0.61
N SER A 122 4.66 -0.68 -0.10
CA SER A 122 4.64 -0.31 1.31
C SER A 122 3.36 0.44 1.69
N ASP A 123 2.92 1.40 0.88
CA ASP A 123 1.74 2.23 1.15
C ASP A 123 0.43 1.42 1.12
N TYR A 124 0.35 0.41 0.25
CA TYR A 124 -0.87 -0.36 0.00
C TYR A 124 -0.84 -1.81 0.51
N ALA A 125 0.15 -2.20 1.32
CA ALA A 125 0.35 -3.57 1.80
C ALA A 125 -0.89 -4.23 2.44
N ASN A 126 -1.81 -3.44 3.00
CA ASN A 126 -3.02 -3.94 3.66
C ASN A 126 -4.21 -4.21 2.72
N GLY A 127 -4.11 -3.86 1.44
CA GLY A 127 -5.22 -3.98 0.48
C GLY A 127 -4.82 -4.38 -0.93
N VAL A 128 -3.54 -4.26 -1.28
CA VAL A 128 -2.98 -4.69 -2.56
C VAL A 128 -1.67 -5.42 -2.34
N LYS A 129 -1.54 -6.56 -3.01
CA LYS A 129 -0.26 -7.26 -3.12
C LYS A 129 0.47 -6.72 -4.34
N VAL A 130 1.74 -6.36 -4.18
CA VAL A 130 2.58 -5.89 -5.30
C VAL A 130 3.62 -6.95 -5.61
N VAL A 131 3.75 -7.30 -6.88
CA VAL A 131 4.72 -8.30 -7.36
C VAL A 131 5.46 -7.80 -8.59
N LYS A 132 6.64 -8.36 -8.85
CA LYS A 132 7.50 -8.05 -9.99
C LYS A 132 7.69 -9.29 -10.85
N LEU A 133 7.55 -9.15 -12.16
CA LEU A 133 7.78 -10.20 -13.15
C LEU A 133 8.88 -9.76 -14.10
N ASN A 134 10.06 -10.39 -14.00
CA ASN A 134 11.10 -10.20 -15.01
C ASN A 134 10.71 -10.95 -16.28
N VAL A 135 10.49 -10.23 -17.39
CA VAL A 135 9.97 -10.83 -18.63
C VAL A 135 11.00 -11.69 -19.38
N ASP A 136 12.30 -11.46 -19.15
CA ASP A 136 13.37 -12.26 -19.78
C ASP A 136 13.45 -13.65 -19.13
N GLU A 137 13.28 -13.70 -17.81
CA GLU A 137 13.34 -14.93 -17.01
C GLU A 137 12.02 -15.71 -17.03
N ASN A 138 10.91 -15.04 -17.36
CA ASN A 138 9.56 -15.60 -17.29
C ASN A 138 8.79 -15.42 -18.60
N PRO A 139 9.28 -15.98 -19.72
CA PRO A 139 8.73 -15.77 -21.05
C PRO A 139 7.35 -16.42 -21.23
N VAL A 140 7.02 -17.47 -20.46
CA VAL A 140 5.72 -18.14 -20.57
C VAL A 140 4.61 -17.20 -20.08
N THR A 141 4.77 -16.65 -18.88
CA THR A 141 3.82 -15.69 -18.31
C THR A 141 3.77 -14.41 -19.13
N ALA A 142 4.94 -13.88 -19.54
CA ALA A 142 5.00 -12.69 -20.37
C ALA A 142 4.24 -12.88 -21.70
N SER A 143 4.41 -14.03 -22.36
CA SER A 143 3.70 -14.38 -23.59
C SER A 143 2.19 -14.57 -23.35
N GLN A 144 1.81 -15.28 -22.29
CA GLN A 144 0.42 -15.52 -21.91
C GLN A 144 -0.37 -14.22 -21.73
N TYR A 145 0.23 -13.21 -21.11
CA TYR A 145 -0.38 -11.90 -20.95
C TYR A 145 -0.08 -10.92 -22.09
N GLY A 146 0.65 -11.36 -23.13
CA GLY A 146 0.94 -10.55 -24.32
C GLY A 146 1.75 -9.30 -24.00
N ILE A 147 2.78 -9.41 -23.16
CA ILE A 147 3.68 -8.32 -22.82
C ILE A 147 4.63 -8.05 -23.98
N ARG A 148 4.39 -6.97 -24.73
CA ARG A 148 5.17 -6.57 -25.91
C ARG A 148 6.11 -5.38 -25.66
N SER A 149 5.90 -4.70 -24.55
CA SER A 149 6.62 -3.49 -24.16
C SER A 149 6.73 -3.45 -22.65
N ILE A 150 7.84 -2.94 -22.15
CA ILE A 150 8.09 -2.78 -20.72
C ILE A 150 8.51 -1.32 -20.39
N PRO A 151 8.19 -0.81 -19.19
CA PRO A 151 7.41 -1.48 -18.16
C PRO A 151 5.93 -1.62 -18.54
N THR A 152 5.30 -2.71 -18.11
CA THR A 152 3.83 -2.89 -18.20
C THR A 152 3.33 -3.24 -16.82
N LEU A 153 2.29 -2.54 -16.37
CA LEU A 153 1.61 -2.83 -15.11
C LEU A 153 0.31 -3.58 -15.40
N LEU A 154 0.13 -4.73 -14.74
CA LEU A 154 -1.11 -5.50 -14.80
C LEU A 154 -1.82 -5.45 -13.45
N PHE A 155 -3.12 -5.19 -13.49
CA PHE A 155 -3.95 -5.05 -12.31
C PHE A 155 -4.91 -6.24 -12.26
N PHE A 156 -4.85 -7.02 -11.17
CA PHE A 156 -5.68 -8.18 -10.96
C PHE A 156 -6.65 -7.98 -9.80
N ARG A 157 -7.86 -8.48 -9.97
CA ARG A 157 -8.87 -8.60 -8.92
C ARG A 157 -9.53 -9.97 -9.06
N GLU A 158 -9.51 -10.76 -7.98
CA GLU A 158 -10.07 -12.13 -7.97
C GLU A 158 -9.48 -13.02 -9.07
N GLY A 159 -8.16 -12.93 -9.25
CA GLY A 159 -7.42 -13.68 -10.26
C GLY A 159 -7.70 -13.28 -11.71
N LYS A 160 -8.49 -12.22 -11.95
CA LYS A 160 -8.79 -11.70 -13.29
C LYS A 160 -8.09 -10.38 -13.52
N ILE A 161 -7.53 -10.21 -14.70
CA ILE A 161 -7.03 -8.90 -15.13
C ILE A 161 -8.21 -7.94 -15.28
N VAL A 162 -8.11 -6.78 -14.65
CA VAL A 162 -9.12 -5.73 -14.72
C VAL A 162 -8.60 -4.49 -15.43
N GLU A 163 -7.28 -4.28 -15.42
CA GLU A 163 -6.66 -3.13 -16.06
C GLU A 163 -5.20 -3.41 -16.46
N ARG A 164 -4.71 -2.64 -17.43
CA ARG A 164 -3.35 -2.67 -17.93
C ARG A 164 -2.87 -1.26 -18.22
N LEU A 165 -1.67 -0.94 -17.77
CA LEU A 165 -0.97 0.30 -18.12
C LEU A 165 0.37 -0.04 -18.77
N VAL A 166 0.74 0.72 -19.79
CA VAL A 166 2.00 0.52 -20.54
C VAL A 166 2.84 1.78 -20.45
N GLY A 167 4.12 1.62 -20.15
CA GLY A 167 5.09 2.69 -20.01
C GLY A 167 5.31 3.14 -18.56
N ALA A 168 6.34 3.96 -18.35
CA ALA A 168 6.62 4.54 -17.05
C ALA A 168 5.67 5.72 -16.79
N LEU A 169 4.82 5.58 -15.77
CA LEU A 169 3.83 6.57 -15.37
C LEU A 169 4.19 7.19 -14.00
N PRO A 170 3.77 8.43 -13.73
CA PRO A 170 3.89 9.01 -12.39
C PRO A 170 3.12 8.21 -11.33
N LYS A 171 3.60 8.24 -10.08
CA LYS A 171 2.98 7.54 -8.94
C LYS A 171 1.47 7.80 -8.85
N GLN A 172 1.06 9.06 -8.98
CA GLN A 172 -0.34 9.48 -8.82
C GLN A 172 -1.28 8.84 -9.84
N GLU A 173 -0.80 8.61 -11.07
CA GLU A 173 -1.62 7.97 -12.10
C GLU A 173 -1.80 6.48 -11.76
N ILE A 174 -0.71 5.79 -11.41
CA ILE A 174 -0.75 4.37 -11.01
C ILE A 174 -1.66 4.17 -9.79
N GLU A 175 -1.54 5.07 -8.82
CA GLU A 175 -2.32 5.06 -7.57
C GLU A 175 -3.82 5.20 -7.82
N LYS A 176 -4.24 6.06 -8.75
CA LYS A 176 -5.65 6.19 -9.15
C LYS A 176 -6.24 4.86 -9.63
N HIS A 177 -5.50 4.12 -10.45
CA HIS A 177 -5.89 2.80 -10.95
C HIS A 177 -5.89 1.74 -9.84
N LEU A 178 -4.87 1.80 -8.97
CA LEU A 178 -4.75 0.91 -7.82
C LEU A 178 -5.95 1.06 -6.87
N LEU A 179 -6.35 2.30 -6.56
CA LEU A 179 -7.53 2.60 -5.74
C LEU A 179 -8.84 2.09 -6.37
N ALA A 180 -8.95 2.10 -7.70
CA ALA A 180 -10.14 1.62 -8.40
C ALA A 180 -10.33 0.10 -8.31
N ILE A 181 -9.25 -0.66 -8.08
CA ILE A 181 -9.28 -2.13 -8.00
C ILE A 181 -9.33 -2.68 -6.58
N ILE A 182 -9.07 -1.85 -5.56
CA ILE A 182 -9.16 -2.27 -4.16
C ILE A 182 -10.62 -2.63 -3.85
N LYS A 183 -10.85 -3.82 -3.29
CA LYS A 183 -12.15 -4.21 -2.76
C LYS A 183 -12.57 -3.21 -1.68
N THR A 184 -13.59 -2.41 -1.96
CA THR A 184 -14.26 -1.60 -0.94
C THR A 184 -15.36 -2.48 -0.36
N ASN A 185 -15.16 -3.00 0.84
CA ASN A 185 -16.23 -3.63 1.62
C ASN A 185 -17.25 -2.59 2.08
#